data_AF-A0A955NKL5-F1
#
_entry.id   AF-A0A955NKL5-F1
#
_cell.length_a   1.000
_cell.length_b   1.000
_cell.length_c   1.000
_cell.angle_alpha   90.00
_cell.angle_beta   90.00
_cell.angle_gamma   90.00
#
_symmetry.space_group_name_H-M   'P 1'
#
loop_
_entity.id
_entity.type
_entity.pdbx_description
1 polymer ?
#
loop_
_entity_poly.entity_id
_entity_poly.type
_entity_poly.pdbx_seq_one_letter_code
_entity_poly.pdbx_strand_id
1 'polypeptide(L)'
;MRSFQPFTMTNYHFEYGPNTPFSVDDREAIEEIYSWVANSENPEGVELRKAMENQVEALEELGEIFSRYPSPVSQQRLGHRERDLDSLTRSLCQTNPANFEFFIPTQAILGRALDRAEANFYRLLRHICDLLDDGNQAEALREKATERLHVCLYTIVVEDVLTSLVSDDRLDNAIRSGAVSSLIHIWDRRLTYKVSEFFPLLEDTWKARQRIKVIGGTLLGTQEMFELFREGCDPRFVEYFTRPNPSQDEVEAFREFLFGTTSEDLSELEREMSESGIESISLSQRKRNTTYDAGTLFYEFFRSRFIQASARRLANLPGPKRTAEGYVMIAYLSQSTILYG
;
A
#
# COMPACT_ATOMS: atom_id res chain seq x y z
N MET A 1 -39.30 -40.06 -2.07
CA MET A 1 -39.42 -38.91 -1.15
C MET A 1 -38.25 -38.95 -0.18
N ARG A 2 -37.17 -38.23 -0.49
CA ARG A 2 -36.08 -37.99 0.47
C ARG A 2 -36.50 -36.76 1.29
N SER A 3 -36.56 -36.93 2.60
CA SER A 3 -36.88 -35.89 3.57
C SER A 3 -35.84 -34.77 3.49
N PHE A 4 -36.27 -33.57 3.12
CA PHE A 4 -35.55 -32.34 3.39
C PHE A 4 -35.47 -32.18 4.91
N GLN A 5 -34.27 -32.32 5.48
CA GLN A 5 -34.02 -31.76 6.80
C GLN A 5 -33.80 -30.25 6.65
N PRO A 6 -34.41 -29.42 7.50
CA PRO A 6 -34.18 -27.98 7.46
C PRO A 6 -32.72 -27.70 7.87
N PHE A 7 -32.00 -26.99 7.01
CA PHE A 7 -30.69 -26.41 7.31
C PHE A 7 -30.87 -25.46 8.51
N THR A 8 -30.38 -25.85 9.69
CA THR A 8 -30.22 -24.92 10.80
C THR A 8 -29.06 -23.99 10.46
N MET A 9 -29.36 -22.71 10.18
CA MET A 9 -28.37 -21.64 10.14
C MET A 9 -27.64 -21.62 11.48
N THR A 10 -26.43 -22.16 11.53
CA THR A 10 -25.54 -21.95 12.66
C THR A 10 -25.01 -20.53 12.51
N ASN A 11 -25.65 -19.56 13.18
CA ASN A 11 -25.16 -18.19 13.28
C ASN A 11 -23.88 -18.19 14.12
N TYR A 12 -22.77 -18.53 13.50
CA TYR A 12 -21.45 -18.35 14.07
C TYR A 12 -21.07 -16.87 13.89
N HIS A 13 -20.74 -16.21 14.99
CA HIS A 13 -20.20 -14.86 15.00
C HIS A 13 -18.80 -14.92 15.57
N PHE A 14 -17.88 -14.19 14.95
CA PHE A 14 -16.53 -14.05 15.47
C PHE A 14 -16.55 -13.18 16.74
N GLU A 15 -15.74 -13.55 17.73
CA GLU A 15 -15.53 -12.70 18.91
C GLU A 15 -14.42 -11.70 18.59
N TYR A 16 -14.78 -10.42 18.48
CA TYR A 16 -13.83 -9.33 18.24
C TYR A 16 -13.49 -8.61 19.55
N GLY A 17 -12.20 -8.53 19.87
CA GLY A 17 -11.69 -7.87 21.06
C GLY A 17 -11.71 -6.34 20.97
N PRO A 18 -11.41 -5.63 22.08
CA PRO A 18 -11.31 -4.16 22.07
C PRO A 18 -10.13 -3.64 21.23
N ASN A 19 -9.09 -4.46 21.02
CA ASN A 19 -7.91 -4.13 20.23
C ASN A 19 -7.88 -4.85 18.86
N THR A 20 -9.06 -5.26 18.38
CA THR A 20 -9.21 -5.87 17.06
C THR A 20 -8.65 -4.98 15.95
N PRO A 21 -7.95 -5.55 14.95
CA PRO A 21 -7.50 -4.81 13.77
C PRO A 21 -8.63 -4.54 12.76
N PHE A 22 -9.81 -5.14 12.97
CA PHE A 22 -10.93 -5.07 12.04
C PHE A 22 -11.88 -3.91 12.38
N SER A 23 -12.11 -3.02 11.41
CA SER A 23 -13.16 -2.01 11.48
C SER A 23 -14.55 -2.65 11.46
N VAL A 24 -15.61 -1.87 11.73
CA VAL A 24 -16.99 -2.37 11.70
C VAL A 24 -17.32 -2.99 10.34
N ASP A 25 -17.03 -2.26 9.26
CA ASP A 25 -17.24 -2.75 7.90
C ASP A 25 -16.43 -4.02 7.57
N ASP A 26 -15.22 -4.15 8.14
CA ASP A 26 -14.39 -5.34 7.96
C ASP A 26 -15.07 -6.56 8.58
N ARG A 27 -15.58 -6.41 9.81
CA ARG A 27 -16.29 -7.48 10.52
C ARG A 27 -17.54 -7.92 9.76
N GLU A 28 -18.32 -6.96 9.27
CA GLU A 28 -19.49 -7.25 8.44
C GLU A 28 -19.11 -8.04 7.19
N ALA A 29 -18.07 -7.63 6.46
CA ALA A 29 -17.61 -8.36 5.28
C ALA A 29 -17.08 -9.77 5.61
N ILE A 30 -16.35 -9.93 6.71
CA ILE A 30 -15.83 -11.23 7.17
C ILE A 30 -16.98 -12.17 7.54
N GLU A 31 -17.97 -11.69 8.29
CA GLU A 31 -19.15 -12.46 8.70
C GLU A 31 -20.03 -12.84 7.50
N GLU A 32 -20.21 -11.93 6.53
CA GLU A 32 -20.92 -12.20 5.29
C GLU A 32 -20.24 -13.32 4.48
N ILE A 33 -18.91 -13.25 4.30
CA ILE A 33 -18.15 -14.28 3.58
C ILE A 33 -18.22 -15.61 4.34
N TYR A 34 -18.05 -15.60 5.65
CA TYR A 34 -18.11 -16.82 6.46
C TYR A 34 -19.48 -17.49 6.36
N SER A 35 -20.55 -16.70 6.49
CA SER A 35 -21.93 -17.17 6.37
C SER A 35 -22.21 -17.73 4.98
N TRP A 36 -21.68 -17.11 3.94
CA TRP A 36 -21.82 -17.60 2.58
C TRP A 36 -21.08 -18.93 2.38
N VAL A 37 -19.85 -19.08 2.88
CA VAL A 37 -19.13 -20.37 2.85
C VAL A 37 -19.92 -21.45 3.60
N ALA A 38 -20.50 -21.11 4.76
CA ALA A 38 -21.27 -22.05 5.59
C ALA A 38 -22.52 -22.58 4.88
N ASN A 39 -23.13 -21.77 4.01
CA ASN A 39 -24.33 -22.11 3.26
C ASN A 39 -24.04 -22.68 1.87
N SER A 40 -22.78 -22.64 1.42
CA SER A 40 -22.38 -23.21 0.13
C SER A 40 -22.36 -24.74 0.17
N GLU A 41 -22.68 -25.39 -0.95
CA GLU A 41 -22.52 -26.85 -1.12
C GLU A 41 -21.06 -27.24 -1.44
N ASN A 42 -20.09 -26.34 -1.25
CA ASN A 42 -18.70 -26.60 -1.60
C ASN A 42 -18.11 -27.70 -0.68
N PRO A 43 -17.53 -28.79 -1.24
CA PRO A 43 -16.92 -29.87 -0.45
C PRO A 43 -15.83 -29.42 0.52
N GLU A 44 -15.15 -28.31 0.24
CA GLU A 44 -14.07 -27.74 1.04
C GLU A 44 -14.56 -26.71 2.08
N GLY A 45 -15.86 -26.40 2.12
CA GLY A 45 -16.42 -25.33 2.95
C GLY A 45 -16.13 -25.46 4.46
N VAL A 46 -15.97 -26.68 4.98
CA VAL A 46 -15.57 -26.89 6.39
C VAL A 46 -14.12 -26.45 6.64
N GLU A 47 -13.20 -26.83 5.76
CA GLU A 47 -11.78 -26.46 5.89
C GLU A 47 -11.57 -24.97 5.64
N LEU A 48 -12.29 -24.37 4.67
CA LEU A 48 -12.24 -22.94 4.41
C LEU A 48 -12.70 -22.11 5.61
N ARG A 49 -13.81 -22.50 6.26
CA ARG A 49 -14.28 -21.82 7.48
C ARG A 49 -13.31 -21.93 8.63
N LYS A 50 -12.75 -23.12 8.85
CA LYS A 50 -11.71 -23.33 9.87
C LYS A 50 -10.47 -22.49 9.59
N ALA A 51 -10.07 -22.35 8.33
CA ALA A 51 -8.97 -21.46 7.94
C ALA A 51 -9.30 -19.99 8.27
N MET A 52 -10.53 -19.53 8.00
CA MET A 52 -10.98 -18.19 8.38
C MET A 52 -10.94 -17.97 9.90
N GLU A 53 -11.50 -18.91 10.68
CA GLU A 53 -11.48 -18.90 12.14
C GLU A 53 -10.08 -18.75 12.70
N ASN A 54 -9.15 -19.61 12.28
CA ASN A 54 -7.78 -19.56 12.74
C ASN A 54 -7.07 -18.24 12.39
N GLN A 55 -7.37 -17.65 11.22
CA GLN A 55 -6.74 -16.39 10.80
C GLN A 55 -7.32 -15.19 11.54
N VAL A 56 -8.64 -15.16 11.79
CA VAL A 56 -9.27 -14.12 12.61
C VAL A 56 -8.73 -14.17 14.03
N GLU A 57 -8.69 -15.36 14.66
CA GLU A 57 -8.12 -15.54 16.00
C GLU A 57 -6.67 -15.07 16.08
N ALA A 58 -5.82 -15.47 15.12
CA ALA A 58 -4.43 -15.02 15.07
C ALA A 58 -4.28 -13.49 14.91
N LEU A 59 -5.15 -12.85 14.15
CA LEU A 59 -5.14 -11.39 13.96
C LEU A 59 -5.63 -10.64 15.20
N GLU A 60 -6.62 -11.16 15.92
CA GLU A 60 -7.04 -10.64 17.24
C GLU A 60 -5.88 -10.74 18.25
N GLU A 61 -5.20 -11.88 18.33
CA GLU A 61 -4.05 -12.06 19.21
C GLU A 61 -2.91 -11.08 18.89
N LEU A 62 -2.65 -10.83 17.60
CA LEU A 62 -1.67 -9.84 17.17
C LEU A 62 -2.08 -8.41 17.57
N GLY A 63 -3.36 -8.05 17.45
CA GLY A 63 -3.90 -6.77 17.90
C GLY A 63 -3.74 -6.57 19.41
N GLU A 64 -4.03 -7.60 20.20
CA GLU A 64 -3.83 -7.61 21.64
C GLU A 64 -2.34 -7.47 22.00
N ILE A 65 -1.44 -8.20 21.35
CA ILE A 65 0.01 -8.06 21.56
C ILE A 65 0.47 -6.64 21.20
N PHE A 66 0.01 -6.10 20.07
CA PHE A 66 0.34 -4.75 19.62
C PHE A 66 -0.06 -3.69 20.65
N SER A 67 -1.26 -3.80 21.23
CA SER A 67 -1.79 -2.85 22.23
C SER A 67 -0.98 -2.79 23.54
N ARG A 68 -0.20 -3.84 23.86
CA ARG A 68 0.63 -3.90 25.07
C ARG A 68 1.91 -3.08 24.96
N TYR A 69 2.33 -2.73 23.75
CA TYR A 69 3.53 -1.92 23.55
C TYR A 69 3.20 -0.44 23.72
N PRO A 70 4.12 0.34 24.33
CA PRO A 70 3.86 1.73 24.60
C PRO A 70 3.83 2.54 23.31
N SER A 71 2.85 3.44 23.23
CA SER A 71 2.68 4.34 22.09
C SER A 71 3.95 5.19 21.82
N PRO A 72 4.33 5.41 20.55
CA PRO A 72 5.40 6.33 20.18
C PRO A 72 5.20 7.76 20.66
N VAL A 73 3.95 8.19 20.89
CA VAL A 73 3.65 9.55 21.41
C VAL A 73 3.72 9.62 22.93
N SER A 74 3.71 8.48 23.63
CA SER A 74 3.82 8.44 25.09
C SER A 74 5.23 8.83 25.55
N GLN A 75 5.31 9.67 26.59
CA GLN A 75 6.58 9.91 27.27
C GLN A 75 7.01 8.67 28.04
N GLN A 76 8.25 8.26 27.82
CA GLN A 76 8.85 7.10 28.49
C GLN A 76 10.07 7.54 29.28
N ARG A 77 10.14 7.09 30.53
CA ARG A 77 11.30 7.33 31.38
C ARG A 77 11.89 6.01 31.83
N LEU A 78 13.17 5.80 31.51
CA LEU A 78 13.96 4.67 31.98
C LEU A 78 15.15 5.20 32.78
N GLY A 79 14.99 5.23 34.11
CA GLY A 79 15.98 5.82 35.02
C GLY A 79 16.14 7.33 34.78
N HIS A 80 17.33 7.71 34.28
CA HIS A 80 17.68 9.10 33.92
C HIS A 80 17.46 9.43 32.44
N ARG A 81 17.09 8.45 31.62
CA ARG A 81 16.78 8.67 30.20
C ARG A 81 15.30 8.93 30.04
N GLU A 82 14.97 10.04 29.40
CA GLU A 82 13.62 10.37 28.99
C GLU A 82 13.57 10.31 27.46
N ARG A 83 12.51 9.69 26.95
CA ARG A 83 12.14 9.67 25.54
C ARG A 83 10.77 10.32 25.41
N ASP A 84 10.72 11.36 24.62
CA ASP A 84 9.52 12.04 24.15
C ASP A 84 9.49 12.07 22.61
N LEU A 85 8.44 12.70 22.06
CA LEU A 85 8.25 12.83 20.63
C LEU A 85 9.43 13.53 19.95
N ASP A 86 9.96 14.61 20.54
CA ASP A 86 11.05 15.39 19.97
C ASP A 86 12.36 14.61 19.92
N SER A 87 12.69 13.88 20.98
CA SER A 87 13.85 13.01 21.03
C SER A 87 13.75 11.85 20.03
N LEU A 88 12.55 11.29 19.85
CA LEU A 88 12.30 10.26 18.84
C LEU A 88 12.47 10.82 17.42
N THR A 89 11.88 11.98 17.14
CA THR A 89 12.01 12.66 15.84
C THR A 89 13.47 12.95 15.52
N ARG A 90 14.20 13.53 16.48
CA ARG A 90 15.64 13.80 16.31
C ARG A 90 16.44 12.53 16.06
N SER A 91 16.15 11.46 16.80
CA SER A 91 16.81 10.16 16.66
C SER A 91 16.57 9.55 15.27
N LEU A 92 15.31 9.53 14.81
CA LEU A 92 14.95 9.00 13.50
C LEU A 92 15.54 9.86 12.36
N CYS A 93 15.57 11.19 12.50
CA CYS A 93 16.26 12.08 11.57
C CYS A 93 17.80 11.98 11.62
N GLN A 94 18.39 11.11 12.43
CA GLN A 94 19.84 10.81 12.38
C GLN A 94 20.12 9.44 11.76
N THR A 95 19.09 8.72 11.35
CA THR A 95 19.22 7.40 10.72
C THR A 95 19.51 7.48 9.23
N ASN A 96 19.93 6.35 8.68
CA ASN A 96 20.10 6.09 7.27
C ASN A 96 19.43 4.74 6.92
N PRO A 97 19.33 4.36 5.64
CA PRO A 97 18.61 3.15 5.25
C PRO A 97 19.16 1.85 5.87
N ALA A 98 20.43 1.83 6.28
CA ALA A 98 21.07 0.64 6.84
C ALA A 98 20.82 0.47 8.35
N ASN A 99 20.41 1.53 9.06
CA ASN A 99 20.21 1.45 10.52
C ASN A 99 18.81 1.86 11.02
N PHE A 100 17.94 2.40 10.15
CA PHE A 100 16.61 2.90 10.52
C PHE A 100 15.81 1.92 11.40
N GLU A 101 15.80 0.63 11.05
CA GLU A 101 15.04 -0.41 11.78
C GLU A 101 15.44 -0.56 13.26
N PHE A 102 16.65 -0.18 13.64
CA PHE A 102 17.11 -0.25 15.03
C PHE A 102 16.63 0.93 15.89
N PHE A 103 16.11 1.99 15.26
CA PHE A 103 15.70 3.22 15.96
C PHE A 103 14.18 3.37 16.06
N ILE A 104 13.41 2.61 15.27
CA ILE A 104 11.95 2.64 15.36
C ILE A 104 11.44 1.95 16.64
N PRO A 105 10.33 2.42 17.23
CA PRO A 105 9.70 1.73 18.36
C PRO A 105 9.26 0.31 17.98
N THR A 106 9.28 -0.62 18.94
CA THR A 106 8.82 -2.01 18.74
C THR A 106 7.39 -2.08 18.20
N GLN A 107 6.51 -1.17 18.63
CA GLN A 107 5.15 -1.07 18.11
C GLN A 107 5.12 -0.85 16.59
N ALA A 108 6.06 -0.08 16.02
CA ALA A 108 6.14 0.11 14.57
C ALA A 108 6.50 -1.19 13.84
N ILE A 109 7.43 -1.98 14.39
CA ILE A 109 7.84 -3.28 13.82
C ILE A 109 6.65 -4.26 13.83
N LEU A 110 5.97 -4.38 14.97
CA LEU A 110 4.79 -5.24 15.10
C LEU A 110 3.65 -4.79 14.20
N GLY A 111 3.45 -3.48 14.08
CA GLY A 111 2.47 -2.90 13.18
C GLY A 111 2.70 -3.27 11.71
N ARG A 112 3.95 -3.29 11.24
CA ARG A 112 4.28 -3.76 9.88
C ARG A 112 4.03 -5.26 9.70
N ALA A 113 4.14 -6.05 10.75
CA ALA A 113 3.79 -7.47 10.69
C ALA A 113 2.27 -7.65 10.61
N LEU A 114 1.53 -6.86 11.39
CA LEU A 114 0.06 -6.84 11.39
C LEU A 114 -0.50 -6.46 10.01
N ASP A 115 -0.04 -5.36 9.38
CA ASP A 115 -0.51 -4.96 8.04
C ASP A 115 -0.33 -6.08 7.00
N ARG A 116 0.78 -6.83 7.08
CA ARG A 116 1.07 -7.95 6.17
C ARG A 116 0.19 -9.15 6.45
N ALA A 117 -0.09 -9.43 7.72
CA ALA A 117 -0.99 -10.49 8.12
C ALA A 117 -2.44 -10.18 7.67
N GLU A 118 -2.91 -8.95 7.88
CA GLU A 118 -4.19 -8.45 7.36
C GLU A 118 -4.25 -8.59 5.83
N ALA A 119 -3.24 -8.10 5.10
CA ALA A 119 -3.20 -8.22 3.64
C ALA A 119 -3.28 -9.67 3.17
N ASN A 120 -2.57 -10.60 3.82
CA ASN A 120 -2.65 -12.03 3.48
C ASN A 120 -4.01 -12.64 3.82
N PHE A 121 -4.65 -12.19 4.90
CA PHE A 121 -6.00 -12.60 5.24
C PHE A 121 -7.02 -12.15 4.20
N TYR A 122 -7.00 -10.89 3.76
CA TYR A 122 -7.90 -10.43 2.70
C TYR A 122 -7.63 -11.11 1.34
N ARG A 123 -6.37 -11.50 1.05
CA ARG A 123 -6.08 -12.40 -0.09
C ARG A 123 -6.75 -13.76 0.07
N LEU A 124 -6.68 -14.38 1.25
CA LEU A 124 -7.39 -15.62 1.55
C LEU A 124 -8.90 -15.47 1.30
N LEU A 125 -9.53 -14.41 1.83
CA LEU A 125 -10.96 -14.14 1.62
C LEU A 125 -11.31 -14.00 0.14
N ARG A 126 -10.47 -13.29 -0.63
CA ARG A 126 -10.62 -13.16 -2.08
C ARG A 126 -10.55 -14.53 -2.77
N HIS A 127 -9.58 -15.38 -2.39
CA HIS A 127 -9.46 -16.74 -2.93
C HIS A 127 -10.67 -17.61 -2.60
N ILE A 128 -11.19 -17.51 -1.38
CA ILE A 128 -12.44 -18.18 -0.99
C ILE A 128 -13.58 -17.73 -1.90
N CYS A 129 -13.68 -16.43 -2.19
CA CYS A 129 -14.72 -15.93 -3.09
C CYS A 129 -14.57 -16.44 -4.54
N ASP A 130 -13.34 -16.58 -5.03
CA ASP A 130 -13.07 -17.14 -6.35
C ASP A 130 -13.42 -18.65 -6.44
N LEU A 131 -13.32 -19.40 -5.34
CA LEU A 131 -13.58 -20.86 -5.30
C LEU A 131 -15.07 -21.22 -5.21
N LEU A 132 -15.89 -20.32 -4.67
CA LEU A 132 -17.30 -20.59 -4.41
C LEU A 132 -18.21 -20.24 -5.60
N ASP A 133 -17.66 -19.62 -6.66
CA ASP A 133 -18.24 -19.31 -7.98
C ASP A 133 -19.78 -19.29 -8.05
N ASP A 134 -20.38 -18.25 -7.46
CA ASP A 134 -21.83 -18.10 -7.38
C ASP A 134 -22.26 -16.65 -7.73
N GLY A 135 -22.16 -16.31 -9.02
CA GLY A 135 -22.78 -15.13 -9.62
C GLY A 135 -22.43 -13.77 -8.97
N ASN A 136 -23.42 -12.87 -8.90
CA ASN A 136 -23.21 -11.47 -8.52
C ASN A 136 -22.85 -11.27 -7.03
N GLN A 137 -23.21 -12.21 -6.14
CA GLN A 137 -22.90 -12.08 -4.71
C GLN A 137 -21.42 -12.34 -4.43
N ALA A 138 -20.85 -13.38 -5.07
CA ALA A 138 -19.42 -13.67 -5.00
C ALA A 138 -18.57 -12.48 -5.47
N GLU A 139 -18.99 -11.83 -6.57
CA GLU A 139 -18.35 -10.63 -7.10
C GLU A 139 -18.31 -9.49 -6.06
N ALA A 140 -19.46 -9.18 -5.44
CA ALA A 140 -19.56 -8.09 -4.47
C ALA A 140 -18.69 -8.35 -3.23
N LEU A 141 -18.69 -9.58 -2.70
CA LEU A 141 -17.85 -9.94 -1.55
C LEU A 141 -16.35 -9.93 -1.91
N ARG A 142 -16.02 -10.37 -3.13
CA ARG A 142 -14.65 -10.30 -3.65
C ARG A 142 -14.18 -8.87 -3.80
N GLU A 143 -15.03 -7.96 -4.27
CA GLU A 143 -14.74 -6.54 -4.39
C GLU A 143 -14.48 -5.94 -3.01
N LYS A 144 -15.34 -6.21 -2.01
CA LYS A 144 -15.11 -5.81 -0.60
C LYS A 144 -13.75 -6.29 -0.08
N ALA A 145 -13.43 -7.57 -0.25
CA ALA A 145 -12.14 -8.12 0.20
C ALA A 145 -10.95 -7.49 -0.55
N THR A 146 -11.11 -7.20 -1.84
CA THR A 146 -10.08 -6.55 -2.67
C THR A 146 -9.85 -5.10 -2.25
N GLU A 147 -10.90 -4.35 -1.93
CA GLU A 147 -10.79 -2.99 -1.41
C GLU A 147 -9.99 -2.97 -0.10
N ARG A 148 -10.31 -3.87 0.83
CA ARG A 148 -9.58 -3.96 2.11
C ARG A 148 -8.13 -4.40 1.95
N LEU A 149 -7.86 -5.34 1.05
CA LEU A 149 -6.49 -5.68 0.65
C LEU A 149 -5.73 -4.43 0.17
N HIS A 150 -6.32 -3.61 -0.69
CA HIS A 150 -5.68 -2.39 -1.18
C HIS A 150 -5.40 -1.40 -0.05
N VAL A 151 -6.33 -1.22 0.89
CA VAL A 151 -6.11 -0.36 2.06
C VAL A 151 -4.87 -0.79 2.85
N CYS A 152 -4.70 -2.09 3.12
CA CYS A 152 -3.49 -2.61 3.79
C CYS A 152 -2.22 -2.32 2.96
N LEU A 153 -2.27 -2.54 1.65
CA LEU A 153 -1.13 -2.33 0.77
C LEU A 153 -0.75 -0.85 0.64
N TYR A 154 -1.72 0.05 0.61
CA TYR A 154 -1.48 1.49 0.60
C TYR A 154 -0.77 1.93 1.87
N THR A 155 -1.15 1.41 3.05
CA THR A 155 -0.45 1.65 4.32
C THR A 155 1.01 1.24 4.26
N ILE A 156 1.28 0.04 3.75
CA ILE A 156 2.65 -0.47 3.58
C ILE A 156 3.45 0.45 2.65
N VAL A 157 2.87 0.85 1.52
CA VAL A 157 3.54 1.71 0.53
C VAL A 157 3.83 3.10 1.09
N VAL A 158 2.87 3.75 1.74
CA VAL A 158 3.07 5.06 2.38
C VAL A 158 4.17 4.99 3.42
N GLU A 159 4.15 3.96 4.26
CA GLU A 159 5.18 3.78 5.29
C GLU A 159 6.57 3.55 4.69
N ASP A 160 6.69 2.80 3.59
CA ASP A 160 7.94 2.60 2.86
C ASP A 160 8.47 3.92 2.28
N VAL A 161 7.60 4.73 1.66
CA VAL A 161 7.97 6.04 1.11
C VAL A 161 8.46 6.95 2.24
N LEU A 162 7.67 7.11 3.31
CA LEU A 162 8.04 7.94 4.46
C LEU A 162 9.37 7.48 5.09
N THR A 163 9.55 6.17 5.27
CA THR A 163 10.80 5.60 5.78
C THR A 163 11.99 5.99 4.89
N SER A 164 11.82 5.93 3.57
CA SER A 164 12.84 6.39 2.64
C SER A 164 13.12 7.88 2.75
N LEU A 165 12.12 8.72 3.02
CA LEU A 165 12.33 10.17 3.17
C LEU A 165 13.06 10.49 4.47
N VAL A 166 12.67 9.87 5.59
CA VAL A 166 13.33 10.07 6.88
C VAL A 166 14.81 9.67 6.82
N SER A 167 15.11 8.58 6.11
CA SER A 167 16.46 8.04 6.00
C SER A 167 17.37 8.76 4.98
N ASP A 168 16.87 9.79 4.29
CA ASP A 168 17.59 10.50 3.23
C ASP A 168 18.22 11.80 3.77
N ASP A 169 19.52 11.76 4.02
CA ASP A 169 20.29 12.89 4.58
C ASP A 169 20.45 14.08 3.63
N ARG A 170 20.06 13.92 2.36
CA ARG A 170 20.07 14.99 1.34
C ARG A 170 18.81 15.85 1.40
N LEU A 171 17.77 15.40 2.10
CA LEU A 171 16.53 16.16 2.27
C LEU A 171 16.64 17.15 3.44
N ASP A 172 15.91 18.25 3.33
CA ASP A 172 15.80 19.23 4.42
C ASP A 172 15.23 18.56 5.68
N ASN A 173 15.78 18.95 6.83
CA ASN A 173 15.37 18.46 8.13
C ASN A 173 13.87 18.71 8.37
N ALA A 174 13.32 19.82 7.89
CA ALA A 174 11.89 20.10 8.00
C ALA A 174 11.03 19.02 7.33
N ILE A 175 11.38 18.61 6.11
CA ILE A 175 10.69 17.53 5.38
C ILE A 175 10.85 16.20 6.13
N ARG A 176 12.07 15.89 6.59
CA ARG A 176 12.35 14.65 7.32
C ARG A 176 11.56 14.58 8.63
N SER A 177 11.48 15.68 9.37
CA SER A 177 10.69 15.80 10.61
C SER A 177 9.19 15.67 10.34
N GLY A 178 8.69 16.26 9.26
CA GLY A 178 7.31 16.07 8.80
C GLY A 178 7.00 14.60 8.43
N ALA A 179 7.95 13.93 7.78
CA ALA A 179 7.83 12.50 7.47
C ALA A 179 7.83 11.63 8.74
N VAL A 180 8.68 11.93 9.73
CA VAL A 180 8.66 11.24 11.03
C VAL A 180 7.32 11.46 11.75
N SER A 181 6.81 12.68 11.75
CA SER A 181 5.51 12.99 12.37
C SER A 181 4.38 12.17 11.73
N SER A 182 4.40 12.05 10.40
CA SER A 182 3.44 11.22 9.66
C SER A 182 3.58 9.73 10.00
N LEU A 183 4.80 9.20 10.09
CA LEU A 183 5.06 7.82 10.52
C LEU A 183 4.54 7.55 11.93
N ILE A 184 4.79 8.48 12.87
CA ILE A 184 4.35 8.34 14.25
C ILE A 184 2.83 8.28 14.34
N HIS A 185 2.12 9.09 13.56
CA HIS A 185 0.66 8.99 13.47
C HIS A 185 0.19 7.63 12.93
N ILE A 186 0.82 7.12 11.87
CA ILE A 186 0.51 5.78 11.35
C ILE A 186 0.76 4.71 12.42
N TRP A 187 1.86 4.81 13.16
CA TRP A 187 2.23 3.82 14.18
C TRP A 187 1.32 3.85 15.42
N ASP A 188 0.94 5.05 15.88
CA ASP A 188 0.09 5.23 17.05
C ASP A 188 -1.36 4.82 16.78
N ARG A 189 -1.85 5.12 15.56
CA ARG A 189 -3.26 4.96 15.19
C ARG A 189 -3.55 3.76 14.30
N ARG A 190 -2.60 2.83 14.18
CA ARG A 190 -2.63 1.73 13.20
C ARG A 190 -3.89 0.86 13.22
N LEU A 191 -4.43 0.59 14.41
CA LEU A 191 -5.64 -0.24 14.56
C LEU A 191 -6.92 0.48 14.13
N THR A 192 -6.90 1.81 14.06
CA THR A 192 -8.11 2.62 13.91
C THR A 192 -8.11 3.44 12.63
N TYR A 193 -6.96 3.91 12.17
CA TYR A 193 -6.82 4.84 11.04
C TYR A 193 -6.08 4.19 9.87
N LYS A 194 -6.57 4.42 8.65
CA LYS A 194 -5.97 3.89 7.41
C LYS A 194 -5.46 5.05 6.52
N VAL A 195 -4.75 4.73 5.42
CA VAL A 195 -4.06 5.73 4.56
C VAL A 195 -4.98 6.79 3.98
N SER A 196 -6.24 6.48 3.69
CA SER A 196 -7.25 7.43 3.23
C SER A 196 -7.33 8.70 4.08
N GLU A 197 -7.01 8.58 5.37
CA GLU A 197 -7.09 9.68 6.33
C GLU A 197 -5.83 10.54 6.37
N PHE A 198 -4.70 10.05 5.83
CA PHE A 198 -3.40 10.74 5.87
C PHE A 198 -2.92 11.22 4.49
N PHE A 199 -3.14 10.43 3.44
CA PHE A 199 -2.69 10.73 2.08
C PHE A 199 -3.76 10.38 1.03
N PRO A 200 -4.97 10.97 1.10
CA PRO A 200 -6.08 10.66 0.18
C PRO A 200 -5.71 10.83 -1.29
N LEU A 201 -4.86 11.82 -1.61
CA LEU A 201 -4.37 12.03 -2.98
C LEU A 201 -3.65 10.80 -3.55
N LEU A 202 -2.83 10.10 -2.75
CA LEU A 202 -2.09 8.93 -3.23
C LEU A 202 -3.03 7.75 -3.44
N GLU A 203 -4.02 7.58 -2.56
CA GLU A 203 -5.04 6.56 -2.71
C GLU A 203 -5.85 6.74 -4.00
N ASP A 204 -6.37 7.95 -4.25
CA ASP A 204 -7.13 8.25 -5.48
C ASP A 204 -6.27 8.03 -6.73
N THR A 205 -4.99 8.43 -6.66
CA THR A 205 -4.01 8.21 -7.73
C THR A 205 -3.78 6.73 -7.99
N TRP A 206 -3.61 5.90 -6.95
CA TRP A 206 -3.42 4.46 -7.10
C TRP A 206 -4.67 3.75 -7.60
N LYS A 207 -5.86 4.12 -7.10
CA LYS A 207 -7.16 3.63 -7.59
C LYS A 207 -7.32 3.91 -9.08
N ALA A 208 -7.02 5.13 -9.53
CA ALA A 208 -7.02 5.48 -10.94
C ALA A 208 -5.98 4.66 -11.73
N ARG A 209 -4.76 4.54 -11.20
CA ARG A 209 -3.67 3.80 -11.85
C ARG A 209 -3.97 2.31 -12.05
N GLN A 210 -4.76 1.69 -11.19
CA GLN A 210 -5.18 0.29 -11.35
C GLN A 210 -6.19 0.08 -12.48
N ARG A 211 -6.91 1.13 -12.90
CA ARG A 211 -7.92 1.07 -13.96
C ARG A 211 -7.38 1.41 -15.35
N ILE A 212 -6.21 2.06 -15.43
CA ILE A 212 -5.63 2.41 -16.74
C ILE A 212 -5.00 1.21 -17.44
N LYS A 213 -5.22 1.12 -18.75
CA LYS A 213 -4.46 0.23 -19.63
C LYS A 213 -3.27 0.96 -20.22
N VAL A 214 -2.07 0.52 -19.89
CA VAL A 214 -0.83 1.06 -20.48
C VAL A 214 -0.70 0.56 -21.92
N ILE A 215 -0.55 1.51 -22.85
CA ILE A 215 -0.45 1.21 -24.29
C ILE A 215 0.99 1.36 -24.75
N GLY A 216 1.76 2.29 -24.20
CA GLY A 216 3.16 2.52 -24.59
C GLY A 216 3.28 3.67 -25.59
N GLY A 217 2.74 3.49 -26.79
CA GLY A 217 2.77 4.52 -27.83
C GLY A 217 4.20 4.94 -28.14
N THR A 218 4.46 6.25 -28.11
CA THR A 218 5.79 6.87 -28.29
C THR A 218 6.65 6.88 -27.03
N LEU A 219 6.19 6.27 -25.94
CA LEU A 219 6.81 6.31 -24.60
C LEU A 219 6.90 7.71 -23.97
N LEU A 220 6.28 8.73 -24.56
CA LEU A 220 6.18 10.07 -23.98
C LEU A 220 5.20 10.12 -22.79
N GLY A 221 4.22 9.22 -22.74
CA GLY A 221 3.28 9.07 -21.62
C GLY A 221 2.05 9.98 -21.69
N THR A 222 1.87 10.75 -22.76
CA THR A 222 0.71 11.64 -22.93
C THR A 222 -0.61 10.89 -22.87
N GLN A 223 -0.70 9.72 -23.52
CA GLN A 223 -1.92 8.92 -23.53
C GLN A 223 -2.22 8.34 -22.14
N GLU A 224 -1.23 7.76 -21.48
CA GLU A 224 -1.35 7.24 -20.11
C GLU A 224 -1.76 8.34 -19.12
N MET A 225 -1.26 9.56 -19.31
CA MET A 225 -1.63 10.73 -18.49
C MET A 225 -3.12 11.10 -18.68
N PHE A 226 -3.62 11.14 -19.92
CA PHE A 226 -5.05 11.38 -20.17
C PHE A 226 -5.94 10.28 -19.60
N GLU A 227 -5.51 9.02 -19.67
CA GLU A 227 -6.22 7.89 -19.06
C GLU A 227 -6.26 8.01 -17.53
N LEU A 228 -5.19 8.47 -16.87
CA LEU A 228 -5.22 8.72 -15.43
C LEU A 228 -6.27 9.76 -15.04
N PHE A 229 -6.36 10.87 -15.79
CA PHE A 229 -7.42 11.87 -15.54
C PHE A 229 -8.81 11.28 -15.74
N ARG A 230 -8.99 10.47 -16.78
CA ARG A 230 -10.28 9.80 -17.08
C ARG A 230 -10.71 8.85 -15.96
N GLU A 231 -9.77 8.16 -15.33
CA GLU A 231 -10.02 7.17 -14.26
C GLU A 231 -10.11 7.78 -12.84
N GLY A 232 -10.12 9.11 -12.74
CA GLY A 232 -10.36 9.83 -11.49
C GLY A 232 -9.12 10.04 -10.62
N CYS A 233 -7.93 10.14 -11.22
CA CYS A 233 -6.71 10.52 -10.51
C CYS A 233 -6.87 11.90 -9.84
N ASP A 234 -6.34 12.08 -8.64
CA ASP A 234 -6.32 13.38 -7.97
C ASP A 234 -5.52 14.39 -8.84
N PRO A 235 -6.12 15.52 -9.25
CA PRO A 235 -5.46 16.48 -10.14
C PRO A 235 -4.13 16.99 -9.60
N ARG A 236 -3.98 17.14 -8.28
CA ARG A 236 -2.77 17.64 -7.65
C ARG A 236 -1.56 16.75 -7.92
N PHE A 237 -1.77 15.44 -8.12
CA PHE A 237 -0.69 14.51 -8.48
C PHE A 237 -0.13 14.81 -9.87
N VAL A 238 -0.99 14.99 -10.87
CA VAL A 238 -0.55 15.26 -12.25
C VAL A 238 -0.08 16.71 -12.41
N GLU A 239 -0.74 17.66 -11.76
CA GLU A 239 -0.34 19.06 -11.71
C GLU A 239 1.08 19.22 -11.15
N TYR A 240 1.45 18.41 -10.15
CA TYR A 240 2.81 18.39 -9.64
C TYR A 240 3.84 18.12 -10.75
N PHE A 241 3.64 17.10 -11.58
CA PHE A 241 4.59 16.73 -12.63
C PHE A 241 4.51 17.60 -13.91
N THR A 242 3.41 18.32 -14.09
CA THR A 242 3.17 19.18 -15.26
C THR A 242 3.37 20.67 -14.97
N ARG A 243 3.77 21.03 -13.74
CA ARG A 243 4.13 22.39 -13.35
C ARG A 243 5.28 22.96 -14.20
N PRO A 244 5.47 24.28 -14.27
CA PRO A 244 6.60 24.87 -14.97
C PRO A 244 7.95 24.37 -14.42
N ASN A 245 8.87 23.99 -15.31
CA ASN A 245 10.23 23.56 -15.01
C ASN A 245 10.33 22.39 -13.99
N PRO A 246 9.69 21.22 -14.26
CA PRO A 246 9.95 20.04 -13.46
C PRO A 246 11.40 19.60 -13.66
N SER A 247 12.03 19.03 -12.64
CA SER A 247 13.36 18.46 -12.80
C SER A 247 13.30 17.21 -13.69
N GLN A 248 14.41 16.88 -14.35
CA GLN A 248 14.50 15.65 -15.16
C GLN A 248 14.16 14.40 -14.34
N ASP A 249 14.64 14.34 -13.11
CA ASP A 249 14.34 13.29 -12.13
C ASP A 249 12.84 13.11 -11.89
N GLU A 250 12.07 14.20 -11.82
CA GLU A 250 10.63 14.12 -11.61
C GLU A 250 9.88 13.69 -12.87
N VAL A 251 10.32 14.17 -14.02
CA VAL A 251 9.77 13.74 -15.32
C VAL A 251 9.97 12.24 -15.49
N GLU A 252 11.18 11.73 -15.24
CA GLU A 252 11.48 10.31 -15.35
C GLU A 252 10.72 9.48 -14.30
N ALA A 253 10.60 9.96 -13.06
CA ALA A 253 9.80 9.30 -12.01
C ALA A 253 8.33 9.16 -12.40
N PHE A 254 7.77 10.20 -13.03
CA PHE A 254 6.40 10.18 -13.52
C PHE A 254 6.25 9.25 -14.71
N ARG A 255 7.22 9.21 -15.64
CA ARG A 255 7.25 8.23 -16.73
C ARG A 255 7.25 6.80 -16.19
N GLU A 256 8.09 6.49 -15.20
CA GLU A 256 8.07 5.17 -14.55
C GLU A 256 6.69 4.84 -13.96
N PHE A 257 6.03 5.82 -13.32
CA PHE A 257 4.67 5.65 -12.77
C PHE A 257 3.62 5.37 -13.85
N LEU A 258 3.61 6.16 -14.93
CA LEU A 258 2.67 6.03 -16.04
C LEU A 258 2.77 4.64 -16.67
N PHE A 259 3.99 4.23 -17.05
CA PHE A 259 4.21 2.96 -17.73
C PHE A 259 4.22 1.75 -16.79
N GLY A 260 4.48 1.97 -15.50
CA GLY A 260 4.60 0.89 -14.51
C GLY A 260 5.79 -0.01 -14.74
N THR A 261 6.89 0.57 -15.21
CA THR A 261 8.16 -0.11 -15.42
C THR A 261 9.30 0.84 -15.07
N THR A 262 10.51 0.31 -14.96
CA THR A 262 11.67 1.07 -14.53
C THR A 262 12.24 1.93 -15.66
N SER A 263 12.98 2.99 -15.33
CA SER A 263 13.66 3.84 -16.31
C SER A 263 14.64 3.05 -17.16
N GLU A 264 15.28 2.03 -16.59
CA GLU A 264 16.16 1.12 -17.30
C GLU A 264 15.41 0.34 -18.39
N ASP A 265 14.24 -0.23 -18.06
CA ASP A 265 13.41 -0.95 -19.03
C ASP A 265 12.87 0.00 -20.12
N LEU A 266 12.50 1.23 -19.76
CA LEU A 266 12.03 2.24 -20.71
C LEU A 266 13.15 2.65 -21.67
N SER A 267 14.36 2.90 -21.17
CA SER A 267 15.52 3.25 -22.00
C SER A 267 15.94 2.11 -22.91
N GLU A 268 15.88 0.86 -22.44
CA GLU A 268 16.10 -0.31 -23.29
C GLU A 268 15.07 -0.38 -24.43
N LEU A 269 13.80 -0.14 -24.11
CA LEU A 269 12.73 -0.14 -25.09
C LEU A 269 12.85 1.00 -26.12
N GLU A 270 13.21 2.21 -25.68
CA GLU A 270 13.50 3.35 -26.55
C GLU A 270 14.64 3.02 -27.52
N ARG A 271 15.68 2.34 -27.03
CA ARG A 271 16.80 1.89 -27.87
C ARG A 271 16.34 0.84 -28.88
N GLU A 272 15.59 -0.18 -28.46
CA GLU A 272 15.04 -1.20 -29.37
C GLU A 272 14.16 -0.58 -30.47
N MET A 273 13.33 0.40 -30.11
CA MET A 273 12.49 1.17 -31.03
C MET A 273 13.34 1.96 -32.04
N SER A 274 14.38 2.66 -31.58
CA SER A 274 15.29 3.40 -32.44
C SER A 274 16.09 2.50 -33.38
N GLU A 275 16.59 1.36 -32.91
CA GLU A 275 17.34 0.38 -33.71
C GLU A 275 16.47 -0.30 -34.75
N SER A 276 15.18 -0.52 -34.43
CA SER A 276 14.21 -1.15 -35.33
C SER A 276 13.49 -0.14 -36.26
N GLY A 277 13.73 1.16 -36.09
CA GLY A 277 13.03 2.22 -36.83
C GLY A 277 11.52 2.30 -36.53
N ILE A 278 11.11 1.88 -35.33
CA ILE A 278 9.71 1.85 -34.89
C ILE A 278 9.43 3.08 -34.03
N GLU A 279 8.46 3.90 -34.42
CA GLU A 279 8.10 5.14 -33.70
C GLU A 279 7.08 4.93 -32.57
N SER A 280 6.39 3.78 -32.54
CA SER A 280 5.38 3.47 -31.54
C SER A 280 5.32 1.99 -31.21
N ILE A 281 5.16 1.65 -29.93
CA ILE A 281 5.05 0.27 -29.44
C ILE A 281 3.77 0.04 -28.64
N SER A 282 3.24 -1.18 -28.71
CA SER A 282 2.18 -1.65 -27.82
C SER A 282 2.76 -2.44 -26.64
N LEU A 283 2.87 -1.83 -25.47
CA LEU A 283 3.27 -2.48 -24.22
C LEU A 283 2.24 -3.52 -23.74
N SER A 284 0.99 -3.41 -24.19
CA SER A 284 -0.08 -4.35 -23.83
C SER A 284 0.18 -5.80 -24.25
N GLN A 285 1.19 -6.05 -25.09
CA GLN A 285 1.62 -7.38 -25.55
C GLN A 285 2.64 -8.04 -24.62
N ARG A 286 3.39 -7.29 -23.79
CA ARG A 286 4.24 -7.86 -22.72
C ARG A 286 3.37 -8.18 -21.49
N LYS A 287 2.28 -8.93 -21.68
CA LYS A 287 1.63 -9.59 -20.54
C LYS A 287 2.64 -10.60 -19.98
N ARG A 288 3.23 -10.28 -18.83
CA ARG A 288 3.67 -11.37 -17.94
C ARG A 288 2.39 -12.17 -17.67
N ASN A 289 2.36 -13.44 -18.10
CA ASN A 289 1.33 -14.40 -17.67
C ASN A 289 1.49 -14.55 -16.16
N THR A 290 0.95 -13.60 -15.41
CA THR A 290 1.04 -13.57 -13.96
C THR A 290 -0.23 -14.18 -13.42
N THR A 291 -0.06 -15.20 -12.59
CA THR A 291 -1.14 -15.81 -11.80
C THR A 291 -1.41 -15.00 -10.53
N TYR A 292 -0.89 -13.77 -10.44
CA TYR A 292 -0.94 -12.96 -9.23
C TYR A 292 -2.25 -12.19 -9.11
N ASP A 293 -2.73 -12.01 -7.88
CA ASP A 293 -3.88 -11.17 -7.57
C ASP A 293 -3.59 -9.67 -7.81
N ALA A 294 -4.64 -8.87 -7.95
CA ALA A 294 -4.54 -7.42 -8.21
C ALA A 294 -3.73 -6.66 -7.15
N GLY A 295 -3.79 -7.09 -5.89
CA GLY A 295 -3.01 -6.50 -4.80
C GLY A 295 -1.52 -6.80 -4.94
N THR A 296 -1.15 -8.04 -5.27
CA THR A 296 0.25 -8.42 -5.55
C THR A 296 0.81 -7.65 -6.75
N LEU A 297 0.03 -7.50 -7.82
CA LEU A 297 0.44 -6.70 -8.99
C LEU A 297 0.65 -5.22 -8.64
N PHE A 298 -0.23 -4.64 -7.82
CA PHE A 298 -0.06 -3.27 -7.33
C PHE A 298 1.22 -3.10 -6.49
N TYR A 299 1.43 -4.00 -5.54
CA TYR A 299 2.61 -3.92 -4.67
C TYR A 299 3.90 -4.13 -5.47
N GLU A 300 3.93 -5.06 -6.42
CA GLU A 300 5.06 -5.27 -7.34
C GLU A 300 5.33 -4.01 -8.20
N PHE A 301 4.28 -3.39 -8.74
CA PHE A 301 4.36 -2.14 -9.51
C PHE A 301 5.04 -1.01 -8.73
N PHE A 302 4.75 -0.88 -7.43
CA PHE A 302 5.43 0.10 -6.59
C PHE A 302 6.84 -0.35 -6.20
N ARG A 303 6.99 -1.58 -5.67
CA ARG A 303 8.24 -2.04 -5.07
C ARG A 303 9.38 -2.14 -6.05
N SER A 304 9.11 -2.58 -7.28
CA SER A 304 10.13 -2.63 -8.34
C SER A 304 10.77 -1.25 -8.58
N ARG A 305 9.93 -0.23 -8.83
CA ARG A 305 10.37 1.17 -9.01
C ARG A 305 11.05 1.72 -7.77
N PHE A 306 10.50 1.44 -6.59
CA PHE A 306 11.06 1.91 -5.31
C PHE A 306 12.47 1.36 -5.02
N ILE A 307 12.70 0.07 -5.30
CA ILE A 307 14.02 -0.56 -5.16
C ILE A 307 15.01 0.04 -6.15
N GLN A 308 14.62 0.22 -7.42
CA GLN A 308 15.51 0.81 -8.42
C GLN A 308 15.85 2.27 -8.10
N ALA A 309 14.85 3.09 -7.74
CA ALA A 309 15.08 4.46 -7.31
C ALA A 309 16.07 4.54 -6.13
N SER A 310 15.92 3.65 -5.15
CA SER A 310 16.83 3.55 -4.01
C SER A 310 18.25 3.14 -4.43
N ALA A 311 18.38 2.13 -5.29
CA ALA A 311 19.68 1.70 -5.82
C ALA A 311 20.36 2.84 -6.61
N ARG A 312 19.62 3.52 -7.49
CA ARG A 312 20.11 4.66 -8.27
C ARG A 312 20.53 5.84 -7.39
N ARG A 313 19.85 6.07 -6.27
CA ARG A 313 20.20 7.10 -5.28
C ARG A 313 21.48 6.77 -4.50
N LEU A 314 21.64 5.51 -4.09
CA LEU A 314 22.82 5.05 -3.33
C LEU A 314 24.08 4.98 -4.21
N ALA A 315 23.96 4.41 -5.41
CA ALA A 315 25.07 4.22 -6.35
C ALA A 315 25.28 5.41 -7.32
N ASN A 316 24.47 6.47 -7.19
CA ASN A 316 24.48 7.63 -8.07
C ASN A 316 24.35 7.30 -9.57
N LEU A 317 23.54 6.28 -9.91
CA LEU A 317 23.29 5.85 -11.30
C LEU A 317 22.26 6.74 -12.02
N PRO A 318 22.27 6.87 -13.35
CA PRO A 318 21.25 7.62 -14.10
C PRO A 318 19.82 7.16 -13.76
N GLY A 319 18.83 8.05 -13.92
CA GLY A 319 17.43 7.76 -13.60
C GLY A 319 16.91 8.43 -12.31
N PRO A 320 15.59 8.41 -12.08
CA PRO A 320 14.90 9.21 -11.06
C PRO A 320 15.16 8.78 -9.60
N LYS A 321 15.86 9.55 -8.78
CA LYS A 321 16.28 9.10 -7.43
C LYS A 321 15.16 8.75 -6.45
N ARG A 322 13.90 9.05 -6.78
CA ARG A 322 12.70 8.75 -6.00
C ARG A 322 11.57 8.35 -6.94
N THR A 323 10.60 7.60 -6.42
CA THR A 323 9.36 7.34 -7.14
C THR A 323 8.51 8.61 -7.24
N ALA A 324 7.54 8.62 -8.16
CA ALA A 324 6.58 9.72 -8.29
C ALA A 324 5.86 10.01 -6.95
N GLU A 325 5.46 8.95 -6.25
CA GLU A 325 4.84 9.02 -4.93
C GLU A 325 5.74 9.73 -3.91
N GLY A 326 7.05 9.46 -3.93
CA GLY A 326 8.02 10.11 -3.06
C GLY A 326 8.15 11.61 -3.33
N TYR A 327 8.15 12.04 -4.60
CA TYR A 327 8.21 13.46 -4.95
C TYR A 327 6.94 14.22 -4.53
N VAL A 328 5.76 13.66 -4.81
CA VAL A 328 4.50 14.27 -4.39
C VAL A 328 4.38 14.34 -2.87
N MET A 329 4.85 13.31 -2.15
CA MET A 329 4.86 13.31 -0.69
C MET A 329 5.80 14.39 -0.12
N ILE A 330 6.98 14.60 -0.72
CA ILE A 330 7.86 15.72 -0.34
C ILE A 330 7.13 17.05 -0.49
N ALA A 331 6.45 17.27 -1.62
CA ALA A 331 5.71 18.50 -1.89
C ALA A 331 4.60 18.73 -0.86
N TYR A 332 3.85 17.69 -0.53
CA TYR A 332 2.79 17.72 0.48
C TYR A 332 3.33 18.07 1.88
N LEU A 333 4.43 17.43 2.30
CA LEU A 333 5.07 17.70 3.59
C LEU A 333 5.63 19.13 3.65
N SER A 334 6.13 19.65 2.53
CA SER A 334 6.66 21.00 2.44
C SER A 334 5.57 22.06 2.61
N GLN A 335 4.39 21.84 2.00
CA GLN A 335 3.23 22.72 2.15
C GLN A 335 2.66 22.70 3.57
N SER A 336 2.63 21.51 4.19
CA SER A 336 2.13 21.36 5.57
C SER A 336 3.05 22.06 6.59
N THR A 337 4.36 22.11 6.32
CA THR A 337 5.31 22.83 7.18
C THR A 337 5.08 24.35 7.16
N ILE A 338 4.65 24.91 6.02
CA ILE A 338 4.40 26.35 5.86
C ILE A 338 3.13 26.82 6.60
N LEU A 339 2.18 25.91 6.87
CA LEU A 339 0.92 26.25 7.55
C LEU A 339 1.01 26.21 9.08
N TYR A 340 2.08 25.63 9.64
CA TYR A 340 2.28 25.47 11.09
C TYR A 340 3.61 26.06 11.60
N GLY A 341 4.40 26.69 10.74
CA GLY A 341 5.54 27.54 11.10
C GLY A 341 5.16 29.01 11.03
#